data_AF-A0A428NBG3-F1
#
_entry.id   AF-A0A428NBG3-F1
#
_cell.length_a   1.000
_cell.length_b   1.000
_cell.length_c   1.000
_cell.angle_alpha   90.00
_cell.angle_beta   90.00
_cell.angle_gamma   90.00
#
_symmetry.space_group_name_H-M   'P 1'
#
loop_
_entity.id
_entity.type
_entity.pdbx_description
1 polymer ?
#
loop_
_entity_poly.entity_id
_entity_poly.type
_entity_poly.pdbx_seq_one_letter_code
_entity_poly.pdbx_strand_id
1 'polypeptide(L)'
;QQPSPPQTPSLFFHQQKSKLGNTWLLILSNAIPIFDSILSITSATTISWFTYGFSAVFWFHMNWDNLFRDWKKICLTLLNAFLIIISLFMNAAGLWASITELLDLFNADDSSIRGVFSCGSNAQF
;
A
#
# COMPACT_ATOMS: atom_id res chain seq x y z
N GLN A 1 35.09 24.09 30.58
CA GLN A 1 35.54 24.89 29.42
C GLN A 1 36.71 24.15 28.78
N GLN A 2 36.45 23.32 27.76
CA GLN A 2 37.49 22.56 27.05
C GLN A 2 37.48 23.03 25.58
N PRO A 3 38.64 23.31 24.98
CA PRO A 3 38.78 24.23 23.86
C PRO A 3 38.30 23.60 22.55
N SER A 4 37.69 24.44 21.70
CA SER A 4 37.20 24.10 20.37
C SER A 4 38.35 23.94 19.35
N PRO A 5 38.54 22.77 18.71
CA PRO A 5 39.48 22.62 17.60
C PRO A 5 38.89 23.17 16.28
N PRO A 6 39.74 23.53 15.31
CA PRO A 6 39.37 24.25 14.09
C PRO A 6 38.43 23.43 13.21
N GLN A 7 37.32 24.05 12.79
CA GLN A 7 36.30 23.42 11.95
C GLN A 7 36.81 23.30 10.50
N THR A 8 37.26 22.11 10.13
CA THR A 8 37.57 21.76 8.74
C THR A 8 36.27 21.67 7.92
N PRO A 9 36.23 22.20 6.68
CA PRO A 9 35.01 22.24 5.85
C PRO A 9 34.45 20.86 5.46
N SER A 10 35.20 19.78 5.70
CA SER A 10 34.78 18.39 5.47
C SER A 10 33.75 17.89 6.50
N LEU A 11 33.73 18.41 7.73
CA LEU A 11 32.74 18.03 8.75
C LEU A 11 31.34 18.59 8.47
N PHE A 12 31.24 19.72 7.78
CA PHE A 12 29.97 20.35 7.41
C PHE A 12 29.23 19.57 6.31
N PHE A 13 29.96 19.05 5.31
CA PHE A 13 29.40 18.17 4.28
C PHE A 13 28.94 16.81 4.84
N HIS A 14 29.60 16.28 5.88
CA HIS A 14 29.17 15.05 6.55
C HIS A 14 27.92 15.25 7.41
N GLN A 15 27.77 16.41 8.06
CA GLN A 15 26.56 16.79 8.81
C GLN A 15 25.37 17.14 7.90
N GLN A 16 25.61 17.69 6.70
CA GLN A 16 24.57 17.92 5.69
C GLN A 16 24.14 16.61 5.00
N LYS A 17 25.07 15.70 4.66
CA LYS A 17 24.72 14.37 4.16
C LYS A 17 23.98 13.53 5.21
N SER A 18 24.31 13.65 6.49
CA SER A 18 23.56 12.99 7.55
C SER A 18 22.19 13.64 7.76
N LYS A 19 22.06 14.98 7.68
CA LYS A 19 20.77 15.72 7.73
C LYS A 19 19.88 15.57 6.49
N LEU A 20 20.47 15.27 5.34
CA LEU A 20 19.74 14.96 4.11
C LEU A 20 19.39 13.47 4.09
N GLY A 21 20.34 12.61 4.46
CA GLY A 21 20.18 11.15 4.53
C GLY A 21 19.19 10.71 5.61
N ASN A 22 19.19 11.33 6.79
CA ASN A 22 18.20 11.04 7.83
C ASN A 22 16.79 11.47 7.40
N THR A 23 16.60 12.59 6.69
CA THR A 23 15.29 13.02 6.18
C THR A 23 14.71 11.98 5.23
N TRP A 24 15.50 11.47 4.27
CA TRP A 24 15.06 10.36 3.41
C TRP A 24 14.73 9.08 4.19
N LEU A 25 15.52 8.76 5.22
CA LEU A 25 15.22 7.65 6.13
C LEU A 25 13.92 7.90 6.92
N LEU A 26 13.57 9.16 7.22
CA LEU A 26 12.29 9.49 7.85
C LEU A 26 11.11 9.15 6.94
N ILE A 27 11.21 9.52 5.66
CA ILE A 27 10.17 9.22 4.67
C ILE A 27 10.07 7.70 4.46
N LEU A 28 11.20 7.02 4.28
CA LEU A 28 11.22 5.57 4.04
C LEU A 28 10.69 4.79 5.23
N SER A 29 10.98 5.20 6.46
CA SER A 29 10.59 4.47 7.66
C SER A 29 9.12 4.62 8.02
N ASN A 30 8.50 5.75 7.69
CA ASN A 30 7.04 5.89 7.79
C ASN A 30 6.29 5.13 6.70
N ALA A 31 6.95 4.90 5.55
CA ALA A 31 6.31 4.27 4.40
C ALA A 31 6.48 2.73 4.39
N ILE A 32 7.59 2.17 4.92
CA ILE A 32 7.79 0.71 5.09
C ILE A 32 6.57 -0.02 5.70
N PRO A 33 5.95 0.45 6.81
CA PRO A 33 4.83 -0.27 7.42
C PRO A 33 3.54 -0.19 6.59
N ILE A 34 3.39 0.82 5.75
CA ILE A 34 2.20 1.05 4.91
C ILE A 34 2.29 0.37 3.55
N PHE A 35 3.50 0.20 3.01
CA PHE A 35 3.69 -0.36 1.69
C PHE A 35 3.30 -1.85 1.61
N ASP A 36 3.53 -2.63 2.65
CA ASP A 36 3.22 -4.07 2.64
C ASP A 36 1.72 -4.31 2.43
N SER A 37 0.88 -3.62 3.21
CA SER A 37 -0.58 -3.71 3.09
C SER A 37 -1.09 -3.20 1.73
N ILE A 38 -0.52 -2.10 1.20
CA ILE A 38 -0.90 -1.55 -0.12
C ILE A 38 -0.47 -2.46 -1.28
N LEU A 39 0.74 -3.02 -1.25
CA LEU A 39 1.24 -3.91 -2.29
C LEU A 39 0.46 -5.24 -2.30
N SER A 40 0.16 -5.76 -1.12
CA SER A 40 -0.64 -6.98 -0.94
C SER A 40 -2.06 -6.79 -1.52
N ILE A 41 -2.78 -5.72 -1.14
CA ILE A 41 -4.13 -5.49 -1.66
C ILE A 41 -4.16 -5.14 -3.15
N THR A 42 -3.19 -4.35 -3.63
CA THR A 42 -3.14 -3.95 -5.04
C THR A 42 -2.83 -5.14 -5.94
N SER A 43 -1.90 -6.01 -5.55
CA SER A 43 -1.60 -7.23 -6.32
C SER A 43 -2.81 -8.18 -6.35
N ALA A 44 -3.47 -8.40 -5.20
CA ALA A 44 -4.68 -9.22 -5.15
C ALA A 44 -5.83 -8.66 -5.99
N THR A 45 -6.05 -7.34 -5.93
CA THR A 45 -7.15 -6.64 -6.64
C THR A 45 -6.91 -6.58 -8.14
N THR A 46 -5.68 -6.31 -8.55
CA THR A 46 -5.34 -6.27 -9.98
C THR A 46 -5.49 -7.66 -10.60
N ILE A 47 -4.97 -8.70 -9.94
CA ILE A 47 -5.11 -10.08 -10.43
C ILE A 47 -6.59 -10.49 -10.49
N SER A 48 -7.37 -10.27 -9.42
CA SER A 48 -8.78 -10.67 -9.38
C SER A 48 -9.65 -9.93 -10.41
N TRP A 49 -9.45 -8.63 -10.56
CA TRP A 49 -10.24 -7.79 -11.45
C TRP A 49 -9.85 -7.96 -12.91
N PHE A 50 -8.56 -8.02 -13.23
CA PHE A 50 -8.12 -8.19 -14.62
C PHE A 50 -8.36 -9.61 -15.13
N THR A 51 -8.18 -10.65 -14.31
CA THR A 51 -8.39 -12.04 -14.75
C THR A 51 -9.88 -12.40 -14.84
N TYR A 52 -10.68 -12.08 -13.82
CA TYR A 52 -12.09 -12.48 -13.78
C TYR A 52 -13.05 -11.39 -14.26
N GLY A 53 -12.80 -10.13 -13.88
CA GLY A 53 -13.67 -9.00 -14.25
C GLY A 53 -13.63 -8.71 -15.76
N PHE A 54 -12.44 -8.50 -16.33
CA PHE A 54 -12.30 -8.16 -17.75
C PHE A 54 -12.73 -9.31 -18.67
N SER A 55 -12.38 -10.55 -18.31
CA SER A 55 -12.79 -11.76 -19.05
C SER A 55 -14.32 -11.93 -19.10
N ALA A 56 -15.00 -11.75 -17.96
CA ALA A 56 -16.46 -11.88 -17.87
C ALA A 56 -17.20 -10.73 -18.59
N VAL A 57 -16.70 -9.49 -18.49
CA VAL A 57 -17.28 -8.33 -19.19
C VAL A 57 -17.16 -8.49 -20.71
N PHE A 58 -16.02 -8.97 -21.21
CA PHE A 58 -15.82 -9.19 -22.64
C PHE A 58 -16.77 -10.28 -23.19
N TRP A 59 -17.00 -11.34 -22.41
CA TRP A 59 -17.95 -12.38 -22.77
C TRP A 59 -19.40 -11.86 -22.82
N PHE A 60 -19.79 -11.03 -21.84
CA PHE A 60 -21.10 -10.36 -21.85
C PHE A 60 -21.26 -9.42 -23.05
N HIS A 61 -20.23 -8.64 -23.36
CA HIS A 61 -20.26 -7.73 -24.50
C HIS A 61 -20.43 -8.47 -25.83
N MET A 62 -19.74 -9.60 -26.00
CA MET A 62 -19.80 -10.40 -27.22
C MET A 62 -21.11 -11.20 -27.38
N ASN A 63 -21.78 -11.57 -26.29
CA ASN A 63 -23.00 -12.40 -26.33
C ASN A 63 -24.30 -11.59 -26.10
N TRP A 64 -24.26 -10.25 -26.17
CA TRP A 64 -25.38 -9.35 -25.79
C TRP A 64 -26.72 -9.69 -26.46
N ASP A 65 -26.68 -10.14 -27.72
CA ASP A 65 -27.88 -10.42 -28.53
C ASP A 65 -28.49 -11.82 -28.27
N ASN A 66 -27.75 -12.75 -27.64
CA ASN A 66 -28.15 -14.15 -27.46
C ASN A 66 -27.96 -14.68 -26.04
N LEU A 67 -28.09 -13.81 -25.03
CA LEU A 67 -27.86 -14.15 -23.61
C LEU A 67 -28.81 -15.23 -23.07
N PHE A 68 -30.02 -15.35 -23.63
CA PHE A 68 -31.11 -16.18 -23.08
C PHE A 68 -31.63 -17.28 -24.03
N ARG A 69 -30.93 -17.55 -25.14
CA ARG A 69 -31.44 -18.49 -26.17
C ARG A 69 -31.36 -19.97 -25.76
N ASP A 70 -30.41 -20.30 -24.89
CA ASP A 70 -30.14 -21.67 -24.45
C ASP A 70 -30.01 -21.73 -22.92
N TRP A 71 -30.54 -22.76 -22.29
CA TRP A 71 -30.45 -22.92 -20.83
C TRP A 71 -29.00 -23.07 -20.34
N LYS A 72 -28.16 -23.72 -21.18
CA LYS A 72 -26.71 -23.80 -20.96
C LYS A 72 -26.04 -22.43 -21.03
N LYS A 73 -26.52 -21.53 -21.90
CA LYS A 73 -25.99 -20.17 -22.03
C LYS A 73 -26.37 -19.35 -20.81
N ILE A 74 -27.63 -19.43 -20.36
CA ILE A 74 -28.13 -18.79 -19.14
C ILE A 74 -27.29 -19.16 -17.91
N CYS A 75 -26.98 -20.45 -17.74
CA CYS A 75 -26.13 -20.90 -16.64
C CYS A 75 -24.71 -20.31 -16.73
N LEU A 76 -24.16 -20.19 -17.95
CA LEU A 76 -22.89 -19.54 -18.20
C LEU A 76 -22.94 -18.03 -17.91
N THR A 77 -24.03 -17.35 -18.27
CA THR A 77 -24.25 -15.91 -17.98
C THR A 77 -24.31 -15.65 -16.48
N LEU A 78 -25.06 -16.48 -15.75
CA LEU A 78 -25.17 -16.39 -14.28
C LEU A 78 -23.82 -16.64 -13.60
N LEU A 79 -23.08 -17.66 -14.04
CA LEU A 79 -21.75 -17.95 -13.48
C LEU A 79 -20.76 -16.81 -13.73
N ASN A 80 -20.73 -16.25 -14.95
CA ASN A 80 -19.88 -15.09 -15.25
C ASN A 80 -20.28 -13.85 -14.44
N ALA A 81 -21.58 -13.58 -14.29
CA ALA A 81 -22.08 -12.48 -13.46
C ALA A 81 -21.73 -12.68 -11.97
N PHE A 82 -21.84 -13.90 -11.47
CA PHE A 82 -21.48 -14.25 -10.10
C PHE A 82 -19.99 -14.02 -9.82
N LEU A 83 -19.10 -14.37 -10.77
CA LEU A 83 -17.67 -14.12 -10.66
C LEU A 83 -17.35 -12.61 -10.57
N ILE A 84 -18.06 -11.76 -11.32
CA ILE A 84 -17.92 -10.30 -11.24
C ILE A 84 -18.34 -9.80 -9.85
N ILE A 85 -19.48 -10.27 -9.33
CA ILE A 85 -20.01 -9.85 -8.02
C ILE A 85 -19.04 -10.26 -6.90
N ILE A 86 -18.58 -11.51 -6.90
CA ILE A 86 -17.60 -11.98 -5.90
C ILE A 86 -16.29 -11.20 -5.99
N SER A 87 -15.79 -10.93 -7.20
CA SER A 87 -14.55 -10.17 -7.39
C SER A 87 -14.68 -8.75 -6.82
N LEU A 88 -15.78 -8.04 -7.11
CA LEU A 88 -16.06 -6.73 -6.52
C LEU A 88 -16.15 -6.77 -5.00
N PHE A 89 -16.86 -7.76 -4.47
CA PHE A 89 -17.04 -7.90 -3.04
C PHE A 89 -15.70 -8.15 -2.32
N MET A 90 -14.88 -9.07 -2.83
CA MET A 90 -13.57 -9.38 -2.28
C MET A 90 -12.63 -8.17 -2.32
N ASN A 91 -12.66 -7.40 -3.40
CA ASN A 91 -11.85 -6.19 -3.56
C ASN A 91 -12.29 -5.06 -2.61
N ALA A 92 -13.61 -4.87 -2.44
CA ALA A 92 -14.14 -3.90 -1.48
C ALA A 92 -13.78 -4.27 -0.03
N ALA A 93 -13.91 -5.56 0.32
CA ALA A 93 -13.53 -6.07 1.63
C ALA A 93 -12.02 -5.92 1.89
N GLY A 94 -11.18 -6.23 0.90
CA GLY A 94 -9.74 -6.08 1.02
C GLY A 94 -9.30 -4.63 1.16
N LEU A 95 -9.91 -3.70 0.41
CA LEU A 95 -9.67 -2.26 0.57
C LEU A 95 -10.08 -1.78 1.97
N TRP A 96 -11.21 -2.25 2.48
CA TRP A 96 -11.68 -1.92 3.83
C TRP A 96 -10.67 -2.38 4.89
N ALA A 97 -10.17 -3.61 4.79
CA ALA A 97 -9.20 -4.16 5.73
C ALA A 97 -7.91 -3.33 5.77
N SER A 98 -7.34 -3.00 4.60
CA SER A 98 -6.13 -2.18 4.51
C SER A 98 -6.32 -0.76 5.05
N ILE A 99 -7.48 -0.13 4.80
CA ILE A 99 -7.78 1.20 5.34
C ILE A 99 -7.94 1.17 6.86
N THR A 100 -8.55 0.11 7.40
CA THR A 100 -8.75 -0.04 8.85
C THR A 100 -7.41 -0.21 9.56
N GLU A 101 -6.51 -1.03 9.02
CA GLU A 101 -5.16 -1.24 9.53
C GLU A 101 -4.35 0.07 9.53
N LEU A 102 -4.50 0.87 8.45
CA LEU A 102 -3.91 2.20 8.38
C LEU A 102 -4.46 3.15 9.47
N LEU A 103 -5.78 3.17 9.68
CA LEU A 103 -6.39 3.99 10.72
C LEU A 103 -5.97 3.56 12.13
N ASP A 104 -5.76 2.27 12.38
CA ASP A 104 -5.30 1.77 13.68
C ASP A 104 -3.89 2.27 13.99
N LEU A 105 -2.99 2.22 13.01
CA LEU A 105 -1.64 2.78 13.11
C LEU A 105 -1.68 4.27 13.48
N PHE A 106 -2.57 5.06 12.85
CA PHE A 106 -2.72 6.50 13.14
C PHE A 106 -3.46 6.82 14.45
N ASN A 107 -4.31 5.93 14.97
CA ASN A 107 -5.06 6.16 16.21
C ASN A 107 -4.30 5.67 17.45
N ALA A 108 -3.36 4.73 17.30
CA ALA A 108 -2.46 4.30 18.38
C ALA A 108 -1.42 5.37 18.78
N ASP A 109 -1.45 6.54 18.13
CA ASP A 109 -0.37 7.53 18.09
C ASP A 109 -0.45 8.69 19.09
N ASP A 110 -1.38 8.69 20.06
CA ASP A 110 -1.43 9.74 21.10
C ASP A 110 -0.24 9.67 22.09
N SER A 111 0.59 8.62 22.03
CA SER A 111 1.77 8.48 22.91
C SER A 111 3.07 7.99 22.25
N SER A 112 3.06 7.70 20.93
CA SER A 112 4.22 7.10 20.24
C SER A 112 4.57 7.68 18.86
N ILE A 113 4.08 8.86 18.46
CA ILE A 113 4.76 9.65 17.41
C ILE A 113 5.94 10.42 18.03
N ARG A 114 6.80 9.67 18.70
CA ARG A 114 8.19 10.06 18.91
C ARG A 114 8.85 9.89 17.55
N GLY A 115 9.08 11.01 16.87
CA GLY A 115 9.54 11.09 15.49
C GLY A 115 10.51 9.97 15.09
N VAL A 116 10.23 9.40 13.93
CA VAL A 116 10.88 8.25 13.28
C VAL A 116 12.41 8.38 13.31
N PHE A 117 13.07 7.96 14.40
CA PHE A 117 14.48 8.26 14.72
C PHE A 117 14.77 9.69 15.19
N SER A 118 14.26 10.04 16.38
CA SER A 118 14.96 11.01 17.22
C SER A 118 16.36 10.47 17.51
N CYS A 119 17.38 11.03 16.85
CA CYS A 119 18.77 10.84 17.21
C CYS A 119 19.01 11.35 18.64
N GLY A 120 18.78 10.50 19.64
CA GLY A 120 19.51 10.59 20.89
C GLY A 120 20.93 10.15 20.58
N SER A 121 21.82 11.12 20.33
CA SER A 121 23.27 10.88 20.38
C SER A 121 23.63 10.40 21.79
N ASN A 122 23.52 9.10 22.03
CA ASN A 122 24.22 8.42 23.11
C ASN A 122 25.50 7.80 22.54
N ALA A 123 26.32 8.62 21.87
CA ALA A 123 27.75 8.37 21.79
C ALA A 123 28.35 8.83 23.13
N GLN A 124 28.06 8.05 24.16
CA GLN A 124 28.71 8.10 25.46
C GLN A 124 28.99 6.64 25.82
N PHE A 125 30.03 6.08 25.21
CA PHE A 125 31.24 5.53 25.85
C PHE A 125 32.31 5.34 24.78
#